data_AF-A0A831Z777-F1
#
_entry.id   AF-A0A831Z777-F1
#
_cell.length_a   1.000
_cell.length_b   1.000
_cell.length_c   1.000
_cell.angle_alpha   90.00
_cell.angle_beta   90.00
_cell.angle_gamma   90.00
#
_symmetry.space_group_name_H-M   'P 1'
#
loop_
_entity.id
_entity.type
_entity.pdbx_description
1 polymer ?
#
loop_
_entity_poly.entity_id
_entity_poly.type
_entity_poly.pdbx_seq_one_letter_code
_entity_poly.pdbx_strand_id
1 'polypeptide(L)' 'MMKRKRRTFTREFKLESAQLVIVQNYTVREAAEAMNVGKSTMDRWVQQLKQERNGSSSSANPFTPE' A
#
# COMPACT_ATOMS: atom_id res chain seq x y z
N MET A 1 -7.19 -3.33 28.50
CA MET A 1 -7.27 -2.84 27.11
C MET A 1 -5.98 -3.22 26.39
N MET A 2 -5.99 -4.27 25.56
CA MET A 2 -4.79 -4.71 24.84
C MET A 2 -4.53 -3.73 23.69
N LYS A 3 -3.48 -2.90 23.82
CA LYS A 3 -2.98 -2.05 22.72
C LYS A 3 -2.55 -2.99 21.60
N ARG A 4 -3.41 -3.18 20.59
CA ARG A 4 -3.05 -3.92 19.36
C ARG A 4 -1.80 -3.26 18.79
N LYS A 5 -0.66 -3.96 18.89
CA LYS A 5 0.63 -3.50 18.37
C LYS A 5 0.45 -3.33 16.85
N ARG A 6 0.31 -2.08 16.39
CA ARG A 6 0.18 -1.79 14.95
C ARG A 6 1.44 -2.33 14.30
N ARG A 7 1.30 -3.30 13.39
CA ARG A 7 2.40 -3.76 12.56
C ARG A 7 2.80 -2.57 11.68
N THR A 8 3.98 -2.01 11.94
CA THR A 8 4.55 -0.93 11.13
C THR A 8 5.20 -1.57 9.91
N PHE A 9 4.59 -1.39 8.74
CA PHE A 9 5.19 -1.78 7.47
C PHE A 9 6.13 -0.67 6.99
N THR A 10 7.29 -1.06 6.46
CA THR A 10 8.24 -0.13 5.86
C THR A 10 7.64 0.50 4.62
N ARG A 11 8.09 1.71 4.29
CA ARG A 11 7.66 2.44 3.08
C ARG A 11 7.83 1.58 1.82
N GLU A 12 9.00 0.94 1.69
CA GLU A 12 9.34 0.12 0.52
C GLU A 12 8.39 -1.08 0.38
N PHE A 13 8.11 -1.77 1.48
CA PHE A 13 7.19 -2.91 1.49
C PHE A 13 5.79 -2.54 1.00
N LYS A 14 5.29 -1.38 1.42
CA LYS A 14 3.97 -0.89 1.02
C LYS A 14 3.93 -0.51 -0.46
N LEU A 15 5.00 0.08 -0.96
CA LEU A 15 5.14 0.46 -2.37
C LEU A 15 5.25 -0.78 -3.27
N GLU A 16 6.08 -1.76 -2.89
CA GLU A 16 6.19 -3.04 -3.59
C GLU A 16 4.84 -3.78 -3.63
N SER A 17 4.16 -3.85 -2.48
CA SER A 17 2.81 -4.43 -2.37
C SER A 17 1.79 -3.76 -3.31
N ALA A 18 1.78 -2.43 -3.35
CA ALA A 18 0.87 -1.69 -4.22
C ALA A 18 1.27 -1.80 -5.70
N GLN A 19 2.56 -1.92 -6.01
CA GLN A 19 3.06 -2.16 -7.37
C GLN A 19 2.64 -3.52 -7.90
N LEU A 20 2.56 -4.58 -7.07
CA LEU A 20 2.03 -5.87 -7.52
C LEU A 20 0.62 -5.73 -8.12
N VAL A 21 -0.23 -4.91 -7.50
CA VAL A 21 -1.60 -4.67 -8.00
C VAL A 21 -1.62 -3.81 -9.25
N ILE A 22 -0.81 -2.75 -9.31
CA ILE A 22 -0.86 -1.78 -10.43
C ILE A 22 -0.02 -2.23 -11.62
N VAL A 23 1.22 -2.67 -11.37
CA VAL A 23 2.21 -3.06 -12.38
C VAL A 23 1.94 -4.47 -12.87
N GLN A 24 1.74 -5.42 -11.95
CA GLN A 24 1.49 -6.82 -12.31
C GLN A 24 -0.01 -7.15 -12.46
N ASN A 25 -0.89 -6.15 -12.37
CA ASN A 25 -2.35 -6.27 -12.51
C ASN A 25 -3.01 -7.30 -11.58
N TYR A 26 -2.38 -7.63 -10.45
CA TYR A 26 -2.98 -8.53 -9.46
C TYR A 26 -4.22 -7.90 -8.84
N THR A 27 -5.15 -8.73 -8.34
CA THR A 27 -6.24 -8.20 -7.53
C THR A 27 -5.74 -7.78 -6.15
N VAL A 28 -6.40 -6.77 -5.56
CA VAL A 28 -6.13 -6.33 -4.17
C VAL A 28 -6.20 -7.49 -3.18
N ARG A 29 -7.04 -8.49 -3.46
CA ARG A 29 -7.20 -9.69 -2.62
C ARG A 29 -5.97 -10.59 -2.71
N GLU A 30 -5.56 -10.96 -3.92
CA GLU A 30 -4.39 -11.82 -4.13
C GLU A 30 -3.11 -11.17 -3.60
N ALA A 31 -2.90 -9.88 -3.86
CA ALA A 31 -1.75 -9.16 -3.34
C ALA A 31 -1.77 -9.07 -1.80
N ALA A 32 -2.96 -8.90 -1.20
CA ALA A 32 -3.11 -8.89 0.25
C ALA A 32 -2.81 -10.27 0.88
N GLU A 33 -3.26 -11.34 0.26
CA GLU A 33 -2.99 -12.71 0.68
C GLU A 33 -1.50 -13.06 0.54
N ALA A 34 -0.89 -12.72 -0.60
CA ALA A 34 0.54 -12.94 -0.87
C ALA A 34 1.46 -12.18 0.11
N MET A 35 1.13 -10.93 0.41
CA MET A 35 1.93 -10.08 1.30
C MET A 35 1.53 -10.18 2.78
N ASN A 36 0.57 -11.06 3.11
CA ASN A 36 0.02 -11.23 4.45
C ASN A 36 -0.47 -9.90 5.10
N VAL A 37 -1.13 -9.06 4.30
CA VAL A 37 -1.69 -7.78 4.76
C VAL A 37 -3.21 -7.80 4.69
N GLY A 38 -3.86 -6.92 5.46
CA GLY A 38 -5.31 -6.77 5.38
C GLY A 38 -5.73 -6.18 4.05
N LYS A 39 -6.84 -6.68 3.46
CA LYS A 39 -7.40 -6.16 2.21
C LYS A 39 -7.57 -4.63 2.23
N SER A 40 -8.12 -4.08 3.32
CA SER A 40 -8.31 -2.63 3.48
C SER A 40 -7.00 -1.84 3.54
N THR A 41 -5.94 -2.47 4.05
CA THR A 41 -4.59 -1.89 4.08
C THR A 41 -3.99 -1.84 2.67
N MET A 42 -4.09 -2.96 1.94
CA MET A 42 -3.65 -3.06 0.55
C MET A 42 -4.40 -2.07 -0.35
N ASP A 43 -5.72 -2.01 -0.23
CA ASP A 43 -6.57 -1.08 -1.00
C ASP A 43 -6.12 0.37 -0.84
N ARG A 44 -5.84 0.79 0.41
CA ARG A 44 -5.36 2.13 0.71
C ARG A 44 -3.98 2.42 0.11
N TRP A 45 -3.08 1.44 0.09
CA TRP A 45 -1.76 1.60 -0.54
C TRP A 45 -1.87 1.70 -2.06
N VAL A 46 -2.74 0.90 -2.68
CA VAL A 46 -3.00 0.94 -4.12
C VAL A 46 -3.63 2.28 -4.52
N GLN A 47 -4.63 2.75 -3.78
CA GLN A 47 -5.23 4.07 -4.02
C GLN A 47 -4.21 5.20 -3.87
N GLN A 48 -3.34 5.14 -2.86
CA GLN A 48 -2.27 6.12 -2.69
C GLN A 48 -1.30 6.10 -3.88
N LEU A 49 -0.83 4.92 -4.29
CA LEU A 49 0.12 4.77 -5.40
C LEU A 49 -0.49 5.19 -6.74
N LYS A 50 -1.79 4.96 -6.97
CA LYS A 50 -2.52 5.49 -8.13
C LYS A 50 -2.58 7.01 -8.13
N GLN A 51 -2.85 7.63 -6.99
CA GLN A 51 -2.89 9.09 -6.87
C GLN A 51 -1.52 9.72 -7.12
N GLU A 52 -0.44 9.13 -6.58
CA GLU A 52 0.92 9.60 -6.85
C GLU A 52 1.28 9.49 -8.34
N ARG A 53 0.93 8.38 -9.00
CA ARG A 53 1.11 8.23 -10.46
C ARG A 53 0.30 9.23 -11.28
N ASN A 54 -0.85 9.66 -10.77
CA ASN A 54 -1.72 10.61 -11.44
C ASN A 54 -1.37 12.08 -11.12
N GLY A 55 -0.21 12.34 -10.51
CA GLY A 55 0.28 13.68 -10.17
C GLY A 55 -0.46 14.34 -8.99
N SER A 56 -1.33 13.61 -8.30
CA SER A 56 -2.06 14.08 -7.12
C SER A 56 -1.28 13.68 -5.87
N SER A 57 -0.20 14.40 -5.56
CA SER A 57 0.57 14.19 -4.32
C SER A 57 -0.30 14.57 -3.12
N SER A 58 -1.04 13.61 -2.58
CA SER A 58 -1.82 13.79 -1.36
C SER A 58 -0.86 13.84 -0.17
N SER A 59 -0.53 15.09 0.19
CA SER A 59 0.22 15.53 1.36
C SER A 59 -0.23 14.81 2.64
N ALA A 60 0.56 13.83 3.08
CA ALA A 60 0.67 13.43 4.48
C ALA A 60 1.81 12.44 4.72
N ASN A 61 2.07 11.47 3.82
CA ASN A 61 3.20 10.53 3.87
C ASN A 61 3.40 9.88 2.48
N PRO A 62 4.23 10.46 1.60
CA PRO A 62 4.41 9.93 0.24
C PRO A 62 5.07 8.55 0.24
N PHE A 63 4.67 7.69 -0.70
CA PHE A 63 5.26 6.36 -0.86
C PHE A 63 6.60 6.40 -1.58
N THR A 64 6.93 7.48 -2.27
CA THR A 64 8.23 7.78 -2.89
C THR A 64 8.87 8.98 -2.18
N PRO A 65 10.15 8.97 -1.79
CA PRO A 65 10.82 10.21 -1.42
C PRO A 65 11.16 10.90 -2.75
N GLU A 66 11.30 12.21 -2.72
CA GLU A 66 12.41 12.77 -3.47
C GLU A 66 13.66 12.64 -2.60
#